data_AF-A0A957T3A5-F1
#
_entry.id   AF-A0A957T3A5-F1
#
_cell.length_a   1.000
_cell.length_b   1.000
_cell.length_c   1.000
_cell.angle_alpha   90.00
_cell.angle_beta   90.00
_cell.angle_gamma   90.00
#
_symmetry.space_group_name_H-M   'P 1'
#
loop_
_entity.id
_entity.type
_entity.pdbx_description
1 polymer ?
#
loop_
_entity_poly.entity_id
_entity_poly.type
_entity_poly.pdbx_seq_one_letter_code
_entity_poly.pdbx_strand_id
1 'polypeptide(L)'
;MDYSRLLQRALEIVTRYPFLILVGVLAALSGGIGGGGGGTNWRTNDQEMEQFRRQFPDFSQGQMPDVDLGPAAGIAMAVIPFLLCAALIIGIALWAVGTIARGGLVASVNDIENGVTSSFGAAWQAGMGRVRSLLGISLIPAIPGLILFVAGLSAFLAGGGMAMVFGGDVGAPFGVGALAIVGTLACIAVPFGLVLGLLRTFAERSCMLEGTGVVDSYRRGWDVLTTNLGSAAVLFVIQIVISIVIGLLLLLPGLIAAICFLLWPIMWLVNGAIAAYFSTLWTLAWRTWTLPAPSVSDGGIA
;
A
#
# COMPACT_ATOMS: atom_id res chain seq x y z
N MET A 1 24.27 10.89 12.22
CA MET A 1 23.90 9.52 11.85
C MET A 1 24.59 9.18 10.55
N ASP A 2 25.31 8.06 10.49
CA ASP A 2 26.08 7.67 9.31
C ASP A 2 25.19 6.97 8.27
N TYR A 3 24.51 7.74 7.42
CA TYR A 3 23.55 7.20 6.43
C TYR A 3 24.19 6.18 5.48
N SER A 4 25.43 6.40 5.04
CA SER A 4 26.15 5.47 4.15
C SER A 4 26.35 4.10 4.79
N ARG A 5 26.81 4.07 6.06
CA ARG A 5 26.98 2.82 6.82
C ARG A 5 25.65 2.12 7.03
N LEU A 6 24.58 2.89 7.31
CA LEU A 6 23.25 2.31 7.48
C LEU A 6 22.73 1.67 6.18
N LEU A 7 22.89 2.34 5.04
CA LEU A 7 22.47 1.82 3.72
C LEU A 7 23.26 0.55 3.35
N GLN A 8 24.57 0.56 3.57
CA GLN A 8 25.44 -0.60 3.34
C GLN A 8 25.07 -1.76 4.25
N ARG A 9 24.82 -1.49 5.53
CA ARG A 9 24.41 -2.50 6.49
C ARG A 9 23.06 -3.13 6.14
N ALA A 10 22.08 -2.32 5.73
CA ALA A 10 20.80 -2.83 5.27
C ALA A 10 20.95 -3.75 4.04
N LEU A 11 21.82 -3.38 3.09
CA LEU A 11 22.11 -4.20 1.91
C LEU A 11 22.83 -5.50 2.28
N GLU A 12 23.80 -5.44 3.19
CA GLU A 12 24.52 -6.61 3.71
C GLU A 12 23.55 -7.61 4.33
N ILE A 13 22.63 -7.15 5.19
CA ILE A 13 21.63 -8.01 5.84
C ILE A 13 20.72 -8.69 4.80
N VAL A 14 20.17 -7.94 3.85
CA VAL A 14 19.25 -8.50 2.85
C VAL A 14 19.94 -9.53 1.94
N THR A 15 21.18 -9.25 1.54
CA THR A 15 21.95 -10.15 0.66
C THR A 15 22.49 -11.38 1.40
N ARG A 16 22.88 -11.23 2.68
CA ARG A 16 23.35 -12.34 3.52
C ARG A 16 22.23 -13.27 3.98
N TYR A 17 21.01 -12.77 4.12
CA TYR A 17 19.84 -13.53 4.60
C TYR A 17 18.71 -13.55 3.55
N PRO A 18 18.80 -14.40 2.51
CA PRO A 18 17.87 -14.39 1.37
C PRO A 18 16.42 -14.74 1.74
N PHE A 19 16.18 -15.38 2.89
CA PHE A 19 14.82 -15.62 3.36
C PHE A 19 14.04 -14.31 3.59
N LEU A 20 14.72 -13.19 3.89
CA LEU A 20 14.09 -11.87 4.03
C LEU A 20 13.45 -11.42 2.71
N ILE A 21 14.01 -11.81 1.56
CA ILE A 21 13.41 -11.53 0.25
C ILE A 21 12.08 -12.26 0.12
N LEU A 22 11.99 -13.53 0.55
CA LEU A 22 10.74 -14.31 0.51
C LEU A 22 9.67 -13.71 1.42
N VAL A 23 10.04 -13.29 2.65
CA VAL A 23 9.11 -12.56 3.54
C VAL A 23 8.75 -11.21 2.91
N GLY A 24 9.69 -10.55 2.24
CA GLY A 24 9.47 -9.34 1.46
C GLY A 24 8.46 -9.53 0.32
N VAL A 25 8.50 -10.66 -0.39
CA VAL A 25 7.49 -10.99 -1.42
C VAL A 25 6.11 -11.02 -0.78
N LEU A 26 5.96 -11.73 0.35
CA LEU A 26 4.69 -11.79 1.07
C LEU A 26 4.22 -10.39 1.51
N ALA A 27 5.14 -9.57 2.02
CA ALA A 27 4.85 -8.18 2.37
C ALA A 27 4.37 -7.37 1.16
N ALA A 28 5.00 -7.55 0.00
CA ALA A 28 4.71 -6.85 -1.25
C ALA A 28 3.37 -7.27 -1.88
N LEU A 29 2.87 -8.50 -1.64
CA LEU A 29 1.57 -8.95 -2.14
C LEU A 29 0.41 -8.06 -1.70
N SER A 30 0.52 -7.45 -0.53
CA SER A 30 -0.48 -6.51 0.00
C SER A 30 -0.37 -5.09 -0.58
N GLY A 31 0.71 -4.76 -1.30
CA GLY A 31 0.94 -3.44 -1.90
C GLY A 31 0.12 -3.17 -3.17
N GLY A 32 -0.40 -4.22 -3.83
CA GLY A 32 -1.12 -4.11 -5.09
C GLY A 32 -2.57 -3.60 -4.99
N ILE A 33 -3.13 -3.47 -3.78
CA ILE A 33 -4.57 -3.19 -3.58
C ILE A 33 -4.81 -1.73 -3.09
N GLY A 34 -3.76 -0.90 -2.95
CA GLY A 34 -3.95 0.46 -2.42
C GLY A 34 -2.80 1.47 -2.61
N GLY A 35 -1.84 1.19 -3.50
CA GLY A 35 -0.74 2.11 -3.81
C GLY A 35 -1.04 2.94 -5.06
N GLY A 36 -1.50 4.19 -4.87
CA GLY A 36 -1.63 5.17 -5.94
C GLY A 36 -0.29 5.40 -6.64
N GLY A 37 -0.26 5.19 -7.95
CA GLY A 37 0.93 5.33 -8.77
C GLY A 37 0.71 5.00 -10.24
N GLY A 38 -0.50 5.26 -10.76
CA GLY A 38 -0.80 5.31 -12.19
C GLY A 38 -1.27 6.71 -12.52
N GLY A 39 -0.33 7.59 -12.86
CA GLY A 39 -0.66 8.92 -13.35
C GLY A 39 -1.42 8.79 -14.67
N THR A 40 -2.73 9.00 -14.64
CA THR A 40 -3.46 9.41 -15.83
C THR A 40 -3.22 10.92 -15.99
N ASN A 41 -2.44 11.29 -17.00
CA ASN A 41 -2.33 12.67 -17.44
C ASN A 41 -3.65 13.07 -18.13
N TRP A 42 -4.60 13.60 -17.36
CA TRP A 42 -5.74 14.32 -17.93
C TRP A 42 -5.33 15.78 -18.14
N ARG A 43 -4.77 16.07 -19.32
CA ARG A 43 -4.73 17.43 -19.84
C ARG A 43 -6.08 17.67 -20.51
N THR A 44 -6.91 18.53 -19.93
CA THR A 44 -8.16 18.98 -20.56
C THR A 44 -7.88 20.28 -21.31
N ASN A 45 -7.97 20.24 -22.64
CA ASN A 45 -8.07 21.43 -23.47
C ASN A 45 -9.57 21.76 -23.68
N ASP A 46 -9.97 23.03 -23.62
CA ASP A 46 -11.39 23.43 -23.79
C ASP A 46 -11.98 22.98 -25.14
N GLN A 47 -11.11 22.88 -26.16
CA GLN A 47 -11.49 22.36 -27.48
C GLN A 47 -11.72 20.84 -27.49
N GLU A 48 -11.03 20.08 -26.64
CA GLU A 48 -11.24 18.63 -26.50
C GLU A 48 -12.52 18.34 -25.71
N MET A 49 -12.90 19.21 -24.77
CA MET A 49 -14.17 19.11 -24.05
C MET A 49 -15.37 19.31 -24.99
N GLU A 50 -15.28 20.24 -25.95
CA GLU A 50 -16.31 20.41 -26.98
C GLU A 50 -16.35 19.27 -28.00
N GLN A 51 -15.20 18.71 -28.39
CA GLN A 51 -15.15 17.55 -29.28
C GLN A 51 -15.67 16.29 -28.58
N PHE A 52 -15.35 16.10 -27.30
CA PHE A 52 -15.93 15.06 -26.46
C PHE A 52 -17.45 15.26 -26.37
N ARG A 53 -17.95 16.47 -26.11
CA ARG A 53 -19.38 16.76 -26.09
C ARG A 53 -20.10 16.50 -27.42
N ARG A 54 -19.40 16.61 -28.55
CA ARG A 54 -19.93 16.32 -29.90
C ARG A 54 -19.78 14.85 -30.33
N GLN A 55 -18.84 14.12 -29.74
CA GLN A 55 -18.56 12.72 -30.03
C GLN A 55 -19.37 11.76 -29.15
N PHE A 56 -19.94 12.27 -28.05
CA PHE A 56 -20.94 11.55 -27.28
C PHE A 56 -22.33 11.82 -27.88
N PRO A 57 -23.17 10.79 -28.07
CA PRO A 57 -24.55 10.97 -28.51
C PRO A 57 -25.28 11.89 -27.53
N ASP A 58 -26.16 12.74 -28.06
CA ASP A 58 -27.02 13.58 -27.24
C ASP A 58 -28.01 12.69 -26.47
N PHE A 59 -27.66 12.37 -25.22
CA PHE A 59 -28.48 11.54 -24.34
C PHE A 59 -29.77 12.24 -23.89
N SER A 60 -30.01 13.49 -24.30
CA SER A 60 -31.29 14.18 -24.10
C SER A 60 -32.42 13.61 -24.97
N GLN A 61 -32.10 12.82 -25.99
CA GLN A 61 -33.08 12.04 -26.75
C GLN A 61 -33.03 10.58 -26.26
N GLY A 62 -33.79 10.32 -25.19
CA GLY A 62 -33.87 9.04 -24.50
C GLY A 62 -34.46 7.90 -25.34
N GLN A 63 -33.68 7.37 -26.28
CA GLN A 63 -33.83 5.98 -26.72
C GLN A 63 -32.65 5.18 -26.17
N MET A 64 -32.81 4.70 -24.95
CA MET A 64 -32.01 3.55 -24.50
C MET A 64 -32.40 2.37 -25.40
N PRO A 65 -31.45 1.64 -25.98
CA PRO A 65 -31.75 0.37 -26.62
C PRO A 65 -32.44 -0.54 -25.60
N ASP A 66 -33.58 -1.12 -25.96
CA ASP A 66 -34.18 -2.20 -25.17
C ASP A 66 -33.15 -3.33 -25.10
N VAL A 67 -32.45 -3.42 -23.98
CA VAL A 67 -31.49 -4.50 -23.73
C VAL A 67 -32.33 -5.73 -23.46
N ASP A 68 -32.57 -6.54 -24.50
CA ASP A 68 -33.18 -7.85 -24.35
C ASP A 68 -32.19 -8.74 -23.58
N LEU A 69 -32.33 -8.69 -22.26
CA LEU A 69 -31.54 -9.43 -21.28
C LEU A 69 -31.97 -10.90 -21.36
N GLY A 70 -31.56 -11.58 -22.43
CA GLY A 70 -31.73 -13.02 -22.59
C GLY A 70 -31.10 -13.81 -21.44
N PRO A 71 -31.13 -15.15 -21.45
CA PRO A 71 -30.66 -16.00 -20.34
C PRO A 71 -29.21 -15.73 -19.88
N ALA A 72 -28.38 -15.09 -20.71
CA ALA A 72 -27.04 -14.61 -20.36
C ALA A 72 -27.04 -13.52 -19.26
N ALA A 73 -28.08 -12.69 -19.16
CA ALA A 73 -28.20 -11.66 -18.13
C ALA A 73 -28.37 -12.24 -16.73
N GLY A 74 -29.13 -13.34 -16.59
CA GLY A 74 -29.28 -14.05 -15.32
C GLY A 74 -27.96 -14.67 -14.85
N ILE A 75 -27.16 -15.19 -15.78
CA ILE A 75 -25.82 -15.74 -15.48
C ILE A 75 -24.87 -14.61 -15.07
N ALA A 76 -24.89 -13.46 -15.75
CA ALA A 76 -24.07 -12.30 -15.40
C ALA A 76 -24.42 -11.76 -13.99
N MET A 77 -25.71 -11.71 -13.64
CA MET A 77 -26.18 -11.26 -12.32
C MET A 77 -25.79 -12.18 -11.16
N ALA A 78 -25.48 -13.46 -11.41
CA ALA A 78 -24.99 -14.39 -10.39
C ALA A 78 -23.45 -14.49 -10.35
N VAL A 79 -22.80 -14.47 -11.51
CA VAL A 79 -21.35 -14.65 -11.63
C VAL A 79 -20.57 -13.39 -11.21
N ILE A 80 -21.07 -12.19 -11.54
CA ILE A 80 -20.37 -10.94 -11.21
C ILE A 80 -20.27 -10.73 -9.69
N PRO A 81 -21.38 -10.85 -8.89
CA PRO A 81 -21.27 -10.74 -7.44
C PRO A 81 -20.40 -11.84 -6.82
N PHE A 82 -20.47 -13.07 -7.33
CA PHE A 82 -19.63 -14.17 -6.87
C PHE A 82 -18.13 -13.87 -7.07
N LEU A 83 -17.74 -13.44 -8.26
CA LEU A 83 -16.35 -13.07 -8.56
C LEU A 83 -15.90 -11.86 -7.73
N LEU A 84 -16.77 -10.87 -7.53
CA LEU A 84 -16.47 -9.70 -6.71
C LEU A 84 -16.26 -10.06 -5.23
N CYS A 85 -17.11 -10.92 -4.67
CA CYS A 85 -16.94 -11.47 -3.33
C CYS A 85 -15.64 -12.29 -3.21
N ALA A 86 -15.34 -13.15 -4.19
CA ALA A 86 -14.12 -13.94 -4.21
C ALA A 86 -12.87 -13.03 -4.27
N ALA A 87 -12.87 -12.02 -5.14
CA ALA A 87 -11.79 -11.04 -5.25
C ALA A 87 -11.59 -10.25 -3.95
N LEU A 88 -12.67 -9.86 -3.27
CA LEU A 88 -12.62 -9.15 -1.98
C LEU A 88 -12.05 -10.03 -0.86
N ILE A 89 -12.47 -11.30 -0.78
CA ILE A 89 -11.94 -12.26 0.20
C ILE A 89 -10.44 -12.50 -0.04
N ILE A 90 -10.04 -12.74 -1.29
CA ILE A 90 -8.63 -12.91 -1.67
C ILE A 90 -7.84 -11.65 -1.32
N GLY A 91 -8.38 -10.46 -1.64
CA GLY A 91 -7.74 -9.19 -1.33
C GLY A 91 -7.50 -8.99 0.17
N ILE A 92 -8.49 -9.30 1.01
CA ILE A 92 -8.36 -9.24 2.47
C ILE A 92 -7.32 -10.25 2.97
N ALA A 93 -7.32 -11.47 2.43
CA ALA A 93 -6.34 -12.49 2.80
C ALA A 93 -4.92 -12.06 2.46
N LEU A 94 -4.68 -11.57 1.24
CA LEU A 94 -3.37 -11.08 0.80
C LEU A 94 -2.93 -9.85 1.61
N TRP A 95 -3.86 -8.96 1.94
CA TRP A 95 -3.61 -7.81 2.81
C TRP A 95 -3.17 -8.23 4.22
N ALA A 96 -3.83 -9.23 4.81
CA ALA A 96 -3.49 -9.75 6.13
C ALA A 96 -2.13 -10.45 6.12
N VAL A 97 -1.89 -11.33 5.14
CA VAL A 97 -0.60 -12.03 4.95
C VAL A 97 0.54 -11.03 4.79
N GLY A 98 0.36 -10.00 3.96
CA GLY A 98 1.39 -8.99 3.76
C GLY A 98 1.62 -8.11 4.99
N THR A 99 0.61 -7.88 5.81
CA THR A 99 0.78 -7.16 7.08
C THR A 99 1.58 -8.00 8.09
N ILE A 100 1.28 -9.30 8.21
CA ILE A 100 2.04 -10.23 9.07
C ILE A 100 3.50 -10.30 8.62
N ALA A 101 3.74 -10.40 7.31
CA ALA A 101 5.09 -10.46 6.76
C ALA A 101 5.92 -9.20 7.02
N ARG A 102 5.31 -7.99 6.98
CA ARG A 102 6.00 -6.75 7.38
C ARG A 102 6.46 -6.79 8.83
N GLY A 103 5.60 -7.25 9.74
CA GLY A 103 5.96 -7.45 11.14
C GLY A 103 7.09 -8.45 11.31
N GLY A 104 7.04 -9.57 10.57
CA GLY A 104 8.09 -10.58 10.54
C GLY A 104 9.45 -10.05 10.06
N LEU A 105 9.47 -9.19 9.02
CA LEU A 105 10.70 -8.54 8.56
C LEU A 105 11.34 -7.68 9.66
N VAL A 106 10.53 -6.89 10.36
CA VAL A 106 11.02 -6.03 11.45
C VAL A 106 11.62 -6.87 12.58
N ALA A 107 10.93 -7.94 12.99
CA ALA A 107 11.43 -8.86 14.02
C ALA A 107 12.73 -9.56 13.59
N SER A 108 12.77 -10.13 12.39
CA SER A 108 13.97 -10.83 11.90
C SER A 108 15.19 -9.93 11.80
N VAL A 109 15.03 -8.68 11.38
CA VAL A 109 16.14 -7.71 11.32
C VAL A 109 16.65 -7.40 12.73
N ASN A 110 15.74 -7.26 13.70
CA ASN A 110 16.13 -7.06 15.09
C ASN A 110 16.86 -8.28 15.68
N ASP A 111 16.41 -9.49 15.39
CA ASP A 111 17.07 -10.73 15.83
C ASP A 111 18.50 -10.82 15.27
N ILE A 112 18.65 -10.63 13.96
CA ILE A 112 19.95 -10.66 13.25
C ILE A 112 20.92 -9.64 13.87
N GLU A 113 20.43 -8.44 14.17
CA GLU A 113 21.25 -7.40 14.75
C GLU A 113 21.60 -7.62 16.22
N ASN A 114 20.83 -8.44 16.94
CA ASN A 114 21.14 -8.87 18.30
C ASN A 114 21.97 -10.16 18.33
N GLY A 115 22.42 -10.65 17.16
CA GLY A 115 23.21 -11.89 17.04
C GLY A 115 22.39 -13.18 17.16
N VAL A 116 21.06 -13.07 17.17
CA VAL A 116 20.13 -14.21 17.21
C VAL A 116 19.90 -14.72 15.78
N THR A 117 19.91 -16.04 15.59
CA THR A 117 19.61 -16.63 14.29
C THR A 117 18.13 -16.47 13.96
N SER A 118 17.83 -15.98 12.75
CA SER A 118 16.46 -15.83 12.26
C SER A 118 16.26 -16.64 10.99
N SER A 119 15.02 -17.04 10.73
CA SER A 119 14.62 -17.84 9.56
C SER A 119 13.22 -17.45 9.10
N PHE A 120 12.78 -17.93 7.93
CA PHE A 120 11.44 -17.65 7.42
C PHE A 120 10.33 -18.05 8.41
N GLY A 121 10.42 -19.24 9.00
CA GLY A 121 9.44 -19.72 9.98
C GLY A 121 9.42 -18.87 11.25
N ALA A 122 10.59 -18.49 11.76
CA ALA A 122 10.71 -17.59 12.90
C ALA A 122 10.12 -16.19 12.60
N ALA A 123 10.38 -15.65 11.41
CA ALA A 123 9.82 -14.38 10.95
C ALA A 123 8.29 -14.42 10.92
N TRP A 124 7.73 -15.48 10.33
CA TRP A 124 6.29 -15.68 10.25
C TRP A 124 5.65 -15.83 11.64
N GLN A 125 6.25 -16.63 12.52
CA GLN A 125 5.77 -16.83 13.88
C GLN A 125 5.82 -15.53 14.70
N ALA A 126 6.88 -14.74 14.55
CA ALA A 126 7.01 -13.44 15.21
C ALA A 126 5.90 -12.47 14.75
N GLY A 127 5.65 -12.38 13.45
CA GLY A 127 4.54 -11.59 12.90
C GLY A 127 3.18 -12.09 13.39
N MET A 128 2.96 -13.40 13.38
CA MET A 128 1.71 -14.03 13.84
C MET A 128 1.45 -13.79 15.33
N GLY A 129 2.51 -13.79 16.16
CA GLY A 129 2.42 -13.51 17.60
C GLY A 129 1.86 -12.12 17.92
N ARG A 130 1.93 -11.17 16.97
CA ARG A 130 1.38 -9.81 17.09
C ARG A 130 0.31 -9.49 16.05
N VAL A 131 -0.29 -10.50 15.41
CA VAL A 131 -1.25 -10.32 14.31
C VAL A 131 -2.41 -9.37 14.66
N ARG A 132 -2.95 -9.44 15.88
CA ARG A 132 -4.08 -8.60 16.30
C ARG A 132 -3.70 -7.11 16.33
N SER A 133 -2.54 -6.80 16.89
CA SER A 133 -2.03 -5.43 16.91
C SER A 133 -1.62 -4.96 15.52
N LEU A 134 -0.94 -5.81 14.74
CA LEU A 134 -0.51 -5.48 13.38
C LEU A 134 -1.69 -5.22 12.43
N LEU A 135 -2.73 -6.06 12.47
CA LEU A 135 -3.96 -5.85 11.69
C LEU A 135 -4.72 -4.61 12.14
N GLY A 136 -4.77 -4.33 13.45
CA GLY A 136 -5.35 -3.09 13.95
C GLY A 136 -4.59 -1.85 13.48
N ILE A 137 -3.25 -1.91 13.49
CA ILE A 137 -2.37 -0.84 13.01
C ILE A 137 -2.56 -0.63 11.51
N SER A 138 -2.65 -1.71 10.73
CA SER A 138 -2.82 -1.63 9.27
C SER A 138 -4.21 -1.24 8.82
N LEU A 139 -5.23 -1.45 9.66
CA LEU A 139 -6.62 -1.10 9.36
C LEU A 139 -6.86 0.41 9.41
N ILE A 140 -6.24 1.12 10.36
CA ILE A 140 -6.46 2.56 10.55
C ILE A 140 -6.18 3.39 9.28
N PRO A 141 -5.03 3.22 8.58
CA PRO A 141 -4.76 3.92 7.32
C PRO A 141 -5.61 3.44 6.15
N ALA A 142 -6.24 2.26 6.25
CA ALA A 142 -7.14 1.75 5.22
C ALA A 142 -8.55 2.37 5.32
N ILE A 143 -8.94 2.94 6.46
CA ILE A 143 -10.27 3.55 6.67
C ILE A 143 -10.58 4.64 5.64
N PRO A 144 -9.70 5.64 5.37
CA PRO A 144 -9.99 6.67 4.38
C PRO A 144 -10.22 6.08 2.99
N GLY A 145 -9.40 5.10 2.59
CA GLY A 145 -9.56 4.38 1.32
C GLY A 145 -10.88 3.60 1.26
N LEU A 146 -11.26 2.93 2.35
CA LEU A 146 -12.53 2.20 2.44
C LEU A 146 -13.73 3.16 2.35
N ILE A 147 -13.68 4.31 3.00
CA ILE A 147 -14.73 5.33 2.94
C ILE A 147 -14.88 5.82 1.49
N LEU A 148 -13.77 6.15 0.81
CA LEU A 148 -13.82 6.58 -0.60
C LEU A 148 -14.31 5.46 -1.52
N PHE A 149 -13.92 4.21 -1.27
CA PHE A 149 -14.40 3.06 -2.03
C PHE A 149 -15.91 2.88 -1.88
N VAL A 150 -16.42 2.89 -0.64
CA VAL A 150 -17.85 2.75 -0.36
C VAL A 150 -18.64 3.94 -0.90
N ALA A 151 -18.13 5.17 -0.74
CA ALA A 151 -18.78 6.38 -1.27
C ALA A 151 -18.78 6.42 -2.80
N GLY A 152 -17.70 5.99 -3.44
CA GLY A 152 -17.61 5.86 -4.89
C GLY A 152 -18.55 4.77 -5.42
N LEU A 153 -18.59 3.61 -4.76
CA LEU A 153 -19.50 2.52 -5.09
C LEU A 153 -20.97 2.94 -4.91
N SER A 154 -21.30 3.63 -3.82
CA SER A 154 -22.66 4.13 -3.59
C SER A 154 -23.05 5.21 -4.59
N ALA A 155 -22.14 6.12 -4.96
CA ALA A 155 -22.36 7.12 -6.00
C ALA A 155 -22.61 6.47 -7.37
N PHE A 156 -21.81 5.44 -7.71
CA PHE A 156 -21.97 4.67 -8.95
C PHE A 156 -23.30 3.92 -8.99
N LEU A 157 -23.64 3.21 -7.92
CA LEU A 157 -24.90 2.46 -7.81
C LEU A 157 -26.11 3.38 -7.74
N ALA A 158 -26.02 4.54 -7.07
CA ALA A 158 -27.09 5.51 -7.02
C ALA A 158 -27.32 6.17 -8.38
N GLY A 159 -26.26 6.59 -9.08
CA GLY A 159 -26.38 7.17 -10.42
C GLY A 159 -26.94 6.17 -11.44
N GLY A 160 -26.38 4.95 -11.48
CA GLY A 160 -26.84 3.88 -12.37
C GLY A 160 -28.25 3.36 -12.01
N GLY A 161 -28.52 3.14 -10.73
CA GLY A 161 -29.83 2.69 -10.25
C GLY A 161 -30.93 3.73 -10.44
N MET A 162 -30.64 5.01 -10.19
CA MET A 162 -31.58 6.10 -10.43
C MET A 162 -31.86 6.27 -11.94
N ALA A 163 -30.86 6.09 -12.80
CA ALA A 163 -31.04 6.08 -14.25
C ALA A 163 -31.93 4.93 -14.73
N MET A 164 -31.84 3.75 -14.10
CA MET A 164 -32.66 2.59 -14.41
C MET A 164 -34.12 2.74 -13.97
N VAL A 165 -34.39 3.44 -12.86
CA VAL A 165 -35.75 3.59 -12.30
C VAL A 165 -36.48 4.82 -12.84
N PHE A 166 -35.79 5.94 -12.98
CA PHE A 166 -36.39 7.23 -13.31
C PHE A 166 -35.97 7.78 -14.68
N GLY A 167 -35.09 7.08 -15.39
CA GLY A 167 -34.55 7.52 -16.67
C GLY A 167 -33.25 8.33 -16.53
N GLY A 168 -32.51 8.42 -17.64
CA GLY A 168 -31.19 9.06 -17.70
C GLY A 168 -31.18 10.54 -17.30
N ASP A 169 -32.28 11.26 -17.58
CA ASP A 169 -32.41 12.70 -17.34
C ASP A 169 -32.35 13.07 -15.85
N VAL A 170 -32.74 12.15 -14.98
CA VAL A 170 -32.72 12.31 -13.52
C VAL A 170 -31.57 11.52 -12.89
N GLY A 171 -31.18 10.38 -13.47
CA GLY A 171 -30.05 9.59 -12.97
C GLY A 171 -28.68 10.25 -13.18
N ALA A 172 -28.46 10.89 -14.34
CA ALA A 172 -27.19 11.55 -14.66
C ALA A 172 -26.81 12.70 -13.71
N PRO A 173 -27.69 13.69 -13.41
CA PRO A 173 -27.34 14.76 -12.46
C PRO A 173 -27.11 14.23 -11.04
N PHE A 174 -27.82 13.17 -10.62
CA PHE A 174 -27.57 12.50 -9.35
C PHE A 174 -26.18 11.84 -9.29
N GLY A 175 -25.78 11.15 -10.36
CA GLY A 175 -24.45 10.55 -10.47
C GLY A 175 -23.32 11.59 -10.43
N VAL A 176 -23.48 12.70 -11.17
CA VAL A 176 -22.49 13.80 -11.19
C VAL A 176 -22.39 14.48 -9.82
N GLY A 177 -23.52 14.76 -9.17
CA GLY A 177 -23.54 15.34 -7.82
C GLY A 177 -22.88 14.42 -6.78
N ALA A 178 -23.14 13.11 -6.86
CA ALA A 178 -22.52 12.14 -5.96
C ALA A 178 -21.00 12.03 -6.18
N LEU A 179 -20.53 12.06 -7.43
CA LEU A 179 -19.10 12.09 -7.75
C LEU A 179 -18.40 13.37 -7.25
N ALA A 180 -19.06 14.52 -7.30
CA ALA A 180 -18.52 15.77 -6.75
C ALA A 180 -18.31 15.69 -5.22
N ILE A 181 -19.24 15.05 -4.50
CA ILE A 181 -19.12 14.80 -3.06
C ILE A 181 -17.95 13.85 -2.77
N VAL A 182 -17.84 12.75 -3.54
CA VAL A 182 -16.72 11.80 -3.42
C VAL A 182 -15.39 12.50 -3.69
N GLY A 183 -15.32 13.35 -4.72
CA GLY A 183 -14.12 14.14 -5.03
C GLY A 183 -13.73 15.08 -3.89
N THR A 184 -14.71 15.75 -3.27
CA THR A 184 -14.46 16.63 -2.12
C THR A 184 -13.97 15.84 -0.90
N LEU A 185 -14.57 14.69 -0.62
CA LEU A 185 -14.10 13.79 0.45
C LEU A 185 -12.68 13.27 0.18
N ALA A 186 -12.35 12.98 -1.09
CA ALA A 186 -11.03 12.52 -1.49
C ALA A 186 -9.94 13.56 -1.21
N CYS A 187 -10.23 14.85 -1.37
CA CYS A 187 -9.28 15.93 -1.06
C CYS A 187 -8.82 15.95 0.41
N ILE A 188 -9.61 15.41 1.34
CA ILE A 188 -9.25 15.33 2.77
C ILE A 188 -8.76 13.92 3.11
N ALA A 189 -9.44 12.90 2.61
CA ALA A 189 -9.15 11.49 2.91
C ALA A 189 -7.79 11.04 2.36
N VAL A 190 -7.37 11.52 1.19
CA VAL A 190 -6.10 11.15 0.57
C VAL A 190 -4.89 11.69 1.36
N PRO A 191 -4.78 13.00 1.67
CA PRO A 191 -3.70 13.50 2.51
C PRO A 191 -3.66 12.85 3.89
N PHE A 192 -4.84 12.66 4.51
CA PHE A 192 -4.94 12.01 5.81
C PHE A 192 -4.47 10.55 5.76
N GLY A 193 -4.89 9.79 4.74
CA GLY A 193 -4.43 8.42 4.52
C GLY A 193 -2.92 8.33 4.27
N LEU A 194 -2.34 9.30 3.57
CA LEU A 194 -0.89 9.37 3.34
C LEU A 194 -0.12 9.57 4.65
N VAL A 195 -0.55 10.51 5.51
CA VAL A 195 0.06 10.74 6.82
C VAL A 195 -0.04 9.48 7.70
N LEU A 196 -1.21 8.84 7.73
CA LEU A 196 -1.40 7.59 8.47
C LEU A 196 -0.55 6.45 7.91
N GLY A 197 -0.37 6.37 6.59
CA GLY A 197 0.50 5.39 5.94
C GLY A 197 1.97 5.57 6.30
N LEU A 198 2.44 6.82 6.40
CA LEU A 198 3.79 7.12 6.89
C LEU A 198 3.93 6.71 8.35
N LEU A 199 2.98 7.11 9.21
CA LEU A 199 3.01 6.76 10.64
C LEU A 199 2.88 5.27 10.90
N ARG A 200 2.15 4.53 10.06
CA ARG A 200 2.03 3.07 10.12
C ARG A 200 3.41 2.40 10.11
N THR A 201 4.35 2.91 9.31
CA THR A 201 5.71 2.38 9.22
C THR A 201 6.42 2.45 10.58
N PHE A 202 6.25 3.56 11.32
CA PHE A 202 6.83 3.71 12.66
C PHE A 202 6.03 2.92 13.71
N ALA A 203 4.71 2.90 13.61
CA ALA A 203 3.82 2.16 14.52
C ALA A 203 4.05 0.64 14.45
N GLU A 204 4.26 0.07 13.26
CA GLU A 204 4.60 -1.35 13.11
C GLU A 204 5.92 -1.68 13.84
N ARG A 205 6.89 -0.75 13.84
CA ARG A 205 8.18 -0.92 14.52
C ARG A 205 8.07 -0.80 16.03
N SER A 206 7.36 0.19 16.55
CA SER A 206 7.10 0.28 18.00
C SER A 206 6.30 -0.93 18.51
N CYS A 207 5.36 -1.45 17.71
CA CYS A 207 4.60 -2.64 18.08
C CYS A 207 5.49 -3.88 18.17
N MET A 208 6.36 -4.09 17.18
CA MET A 208 7.21 -5.29 17.11
C MET A 208 8.40 -5.24 18.06
N LEU A 209 9.02 -4.08 18.22
CA LEU A 209 10.26 -3.93 19.00
C LEU A 209 9.99 -3.55 20.46
N GLU A 210 8.96 -2.75 20.72
CA GLU A 210 8.62 -2.27 22.07
C GLU A 210 7.36 -2.95 22.64
N GLY A 211 6.69 -3.81 21.84
CA GLY A 211 5.55 -4.61 22.30
C GLY A 211 4.26 -3.82 22.56
N THR A 212 4.17 -2.59 22.06
CA THR A 212 3.07 -1.65 22.30
C THR A 212 1.74 -2.08 21.66
N GLY A 213 0.62 -1.57 22.20
CA GLY A 213 -0.72 -1.76 21.64
C GLY A 213 -0.97 -0.91 20.38
N VAL A 214 -2.13 -1.05 19.73
CA VAL A 214 -2.44 -0.37 18.44
C VAL A 214 -2.32 1.16 18.55
N VAL A 215 -3.03 1.78 19.50
CA VAL A 215 -3.06 3.24 19.64
C VAL A 215 -1.74 3.77 20.18
N ASP A 216 -1.15 3.08 21.15
CA ASP A 216 0.13 3.47 21.74
C ASP A 216 1.28 3.37 20.73
N SER A 217 1.20 2.44 19.77
CA SER A 217 2.14 2.34 18.66
C SER A 217 2.15 3.60 17.80
N TYR A 218 0.97 4.16 17.49
CA TYR A 218 0.88 5.41 16.73
C TYR A 218 1.39 6.61 17.52
N ARG A 219 1.06 6.70 18.81
CA ARG A 219 1.57 7.76 19.69
C ARG A 219 3.09 7.73 19.79
N ARG A 220 3.65 6.54 19.99
CA ARG A 220 5.09 6.30 20.05
C ARG A 220 5.78 6.59 18.72
N GLY A 221 5.19 6.14 17.61
CA GLY A 221 5.69 6.44 16.27
C GLY A 221 5.71 7.94 15.97
N TRP A 222 4.68 8.67 16.40
CA TRP A 222 4.60 10.14 16.29
C TRP A 222 5.65 10.86 17.13
N ASP A 223 5.84 10.44 18.38
CA ASP A 223 6.84 10.98 19.30
C ASP A 223 8.27 10.82 18.74
N VAL A 224 8.61 9.61 18.26
CA VAL A 224 9.92 9.34 17.66
C VAL A 224 10.11 10.13 16.36
N LEU A 225 9.08 10.22 15.51
CA LEU A 225 9.14 10.97 14.26
C LEU A 225 9.35 12.46 14.50
N THR A 226 8.62 13.07 15.43
CA THR A 226 8.72 14.51 15.73
C THR A 226 10.04 14.86 16.43
N THR A 227 10.56 13.97 17.28
CA THR A 227 11.86 14.14 17.93
C THR A 227 13.04 14.00 16.96
N ASN A 228 12.91 13.15 15.94
CA ASN A 228 13.98 12.84 14.97
C ASN A 228 13.65 13.26 13.54
N LEU A 229 12.85 14.32 13.37
CA LEU A 229 12.25 14.70 12.09
C LEU A 229 13.32 15.03 11.03
N GLY A 230 14.43 15.66 11.44
CA GLY A 230 15.55 15.95 10.55
C GLY A 230 16.18 14.68 9.95
N SER A 231 16.54 13.70 10.77
CA SER A 231 17.11 12.45 10.28
C SER A 231 16.09 11.57 9.55
N ALA A 232 14.84 11.55 9.99
CA ALA A 232 13.78 10.81 9.32
C ALA A 232 13.48 11.39 7.93
N ALA A 233 13.43 12.72 7.80
CA ALA A 233 13.22 13.40 6.52
C ALA A 233 14.35 13.10 5.52
N VAL A 234 15.61 13.09 5.98
CA VAL A 234 16.74 12.71 5.11
C VAL A 234 16.61 11.26 4.62
N LEU A 235 16.25 10.31 5.50
CA LEU A 235 16.00 8.92 5.08
C LEU A 235 14.83 8.79 4.11
N PHE A 236 13.76 9.57 4.30
CA PHE A 236 12.65 9.63 3.35
C PHE A 236 13.10 10.13 1.98
N VAL A 237 13.87 11.21 1.93
CA VAL A 237 14.41 11.75 0.66
C VAL A 237 15.31 10.71 -0.02
N ILE A 238 16.20 10.06 0.73
CA ILE A 238 17.05 8.98 0.21
C ILE A 238 16.20 7.83 -0.35
N GLN A 239 15.16 7.40 0.39
CA GLN A 239 14.24 6.36 -0.09
C GLN A 239 13.52 6.78 -1.38
N ILE A 240 13.05 8.02 -1.48
CA ILE A 240 12.40 8.55 -2.68
C ILE A 240 13.37 8.49 -3.86
N VAL A 241 14.60 8.99 -3.70
CA VAL A 241 15.63 8.96 -4.75
C VAL A 241 15.94 7.53 -5.19
N ILE A 242 16.16 6.61 -4.25
CA ILE A 242 16.42 5.19 -4.55
C ILE A 242 15.21 4.58 -5.27
N SER A 243 13.98 4.87 -4.84
CA SER A 243 12.76 4.35 -5.46
C SER A 243 12.59 4.86 -6.90
N ILE A 244 12.91 6.13 -7.17
CA ILE A 244 12.88 6.71 -8.51
C ILE A 244 13.92 6.02 -9.40
N VAL A 245 15.15 5.87 -8.92
CA VAL A 245 16.24 5.22 -9.67
C VAL A 245 15.88 3.77 -10.00
N ILE A 246 15.41 3.00 -9.01
CA ILE A 246 14.96 1.62 -9.20
C ILE A 246 13.76 1.57 -10.14
N GLY A 247 12.78 2.46 -9.98
CA GLY A 247 11.60 2.52 -10.85
C GLY A 247 11.96 2.79 -12.31
N LEU A 248 12.89 3.72 -12.57
CA LEU A 248 13.38 4.01 -13.91
C LEU A 248 14.18 2.82 -14.48
N LEU A 249 15.02 2.18 -13.67
CA LEU A 249 15.80 1.01 -14.07
C LEU A 249 14.89 -0.20 -14.39
N LEU A 250 13.82 -0.38 -13.62
CA LEU A 250 12.86 -1.47 -13.78
C LEU A 250 11.75 -1.14 -14.79
N LEU A 251 11.72 0.07 -15.37
CA LEU A 251 10.70 0.46 -16.35
C LEU A 251 10.69 -0.48 -17.56
N LEU A 252 11.86 -0.65 -18.21
CA LEU A 252 11.99 -1.50 -19.39
C LEU A 252 11.75 -2.99 -19.06
N PRO A 253 12.41 -3.59 -18.05
CA PRO A 253 12.11 -4.96 -17.62
C PRO A 253 10.65 -5.17 -17.23
N GLY A 254 10.02 -4.18 -16.59
CA GLY A 254 8.62 -4.20 -16.20
C GLY A 254 7.68 -4.26 -17.40
N LEU A 255 7.95 -3.48 -18.46
CA LEU A 255 7.19 -3.54 -19.71
C LEU A 255 7.35 -4.90 -20.41
N ILE A 256 8.56 -5.46 -20.43
CA ILE A 256 8.80 -6.80 -21.01
C ILE A 256 8.08 -7.88 -20.19
N ALA A 257 8.14 -7.80 -18.86
CA ALA A 257 7.46 -8.73 -17.96
C ALA A 257 5.93 -8.63 -18.05
N ALA A 258 5.37 -7.46 -18.36
CA ALA A 258 3.94 -7.31 -18.58
C ALA A 258 3.43 -8.15 -19.76
N ILE A 259 4.26 -8.34 -20.79
CA ILE A 259 3.94 -9.16 -21.96
C ILE A 259 4.30 -10.65 -21.71
N CYS A 260 5.36 -10.90 -20.95
CA CYS A 260 5.87 -12.24 -20.70
C CYS A 260 5.57 -12.73 -19.28
N PHE A 261 4.52 -13.53 -19.14
CA PHE A 261 4.11 -14.13 -17.85
C PHE A 261 5.23 -14.93 -17.16
N LEU A 262 6.20 -15.45 -17.91
CA LEU A 262 7.34 -16.19 -17.35
C LEU A 262 8.26 -15.31 -16.48
N LEU A 263 8.26 -13.99 -16.68
CA LEU A 263 9.09 -13.05 -15.92
C LEU A 263 8.40 -12.55 -14.63
N TRP A 264 7.13 -12.85 -14.42
CA TRP A 264 6.39 -12.41 -13.23
C TRP A 264 6.98 -12.88 -11.90
N PRO A 265 7.42 -14.15 -11.74
CA PRO A 265 8.06 -14.59 -10.50
C PRO A 265 9.34 -13.81 -10.18
N ILE A 266 10.11 -13.45 -11.21
CA ILE A 266 11.33 -12.64 -11.06
C ILE A 266 10.96 -11.22 -10.59
N MET A 267 9.92 -10.62 -11.19
CA MET A 267 9.42 -9.30 -10.75
C MET A 267 8.91 -9.33 -9.30
N TRP A 268 8.26 -10.41 -8.87
CA TRP A 268 7.85 -10.56 -7.48
C TRP A 268 9.05 -10.65 -6.55
N LEU A 269 10.09 -11.42 -6.89
CA LEU A 269 11.32 -11.51 -6.10
C LEU A 269 12.03 -10.15 -6.00
N VAL A 270 12.11 -9.39 -7.09
CA VAL A 270 12.69 -8.04 -7.09
C VAL A 270 11.89 -7.11 -6.17
N ASN A 271 10.56 -7.09 -6.27
CA ASN A 271 9.71 -6.32 -5.36
C ASN A 271 9.86 -6.75 -3.90
N GLY A 272 9.99 -8.06 -3.66
CA GLY A 272 10.25 -8.61 -2.33
C GLY A 272 11.59 -8.17 -1.76
N ALA A 273 12.65 -8.13 -2.59
CA ALA A 273 13.96 -7.65 -2.17
C ALA A 273 13.95 -6.15 -1.84
N ILE A 274 13.25 -5.34 -2.64
CA ILE A 274 13.05 -3.91 -2.39
C ILE A 274 12.29 -3.70 -1.08
N ALA A 275 11.20 -4.44 -0.86
CA ALA A 275 10.42 -4.38 0.37
C ALA A 275 11.25 -4.78 1.61
N ALA A 276 12.03 -5.86 1.51
CA ALA A 276 12.93 -6.31 2.56
C ALA A 276 14.02 -5.28 2.86
N TYR A 277 14.61 -4.67 1.83
CA TYR A 277 15.61 -3.62 1.95
C TYR A 277 15.09 -2.40 2.69
N PHE A 278 13.99 -1.80 2.23
CA PHE A 278 13.43 -0.64 2.92
C PHE A 278 12.94 -0.99 4.33
N SER A 279 12.35 -2.17 4.53
CA SER A 279 11.96 -2.60 5.86
C SER A 279 13.16 -2.67 6.81
N THR A 280 14.27 -3.28 6.36
CA THR A 280 15.54 -3.37 7.10
C THR A 280 16.13 -2.00 7.39
N LEU A 281 16.19 -1.13 6.37
CA LEU A 281 16.72 0.24 6.46
C LEU A 281 16.04 1.03 7.59
N TRP A 282 14.71 1.05 7.58
CA TRP A 282 13.93 1.78 8.57
C TRP A 282 13.97 1.13 9.95
N THR A 283 14.14 -0.20 10.04
CA THR A 283 14.31 -0.89 11.32
C THR A 283 15.66 -0.55 11.96
N LEU A 284 16.74 -0.51 11.18
CA LEU A 284 18.04 -0.04 11.66
C LEU A 284 17.98 1.43 12.10
N ALA A 285 17.31 2.28 11.33
CA ALA A 285 17.14 3.69 11.68
C ALA A 285 16.36 3.85 12.99
N TRP A 286 15.25 3.13 13.14
CA TRP A 286 14.48 3.10 14.38
C TRP A 286 15.33 2.68 15.58
N ARG A 287 16.17 1.65 15.43
CA ARG A 287 17.09 1.21 16.49
C ARG A 287 18.08 2.31 16.86
N THR A 288 18.61 3.07 15.90
CA THR A 288 19.51 4.20 16.22
C THR A 288 18.85 5.35 16.97
N TRP A 289 17.52 5.51 16.85
CA TRP A 289 16.77 6.55 17.54
C TRP A 289 16.25 6.12 18.91
N THR A 290 16.00 4.83 19.10
CA THR A 290 15.29 4.31 20.29
C THR A 290 16.16 3.49 21.22
N LEU A 291 17.23 2.85 20.73
CA LEU A 291 18.17 2.12 21.57
C LEU A 291 19.30 3.05 22.05
N PRO A 292 19.71 2.98 23.32
CA PRO A 292 20.92 3.63 23.78
C PRO A 292 22.10 3.20 22.92
N ALA A 293 23.00 4.13 22.59
CA ALA A 293 24.28 3.77 21.98
C ALA A 293 24.91 2.67 22.86
N PRO A 294 25.48 1.60 22.27
CA PRO A 294 26.21 0.62 23.07
C PRO A 294 27.22 1.42 23.90
N SER A 295 27.17 1.26 25.23
CA SER A 295 28.19 1.81 26.09
C SER A 295 29.51 1.33 25.51
N VAL A 296 30.33 2.27 25.03
CA VAL A 296 31.73 1.98 24.69
C VAL A 296 32.32 1.47 26.00
N SER A 297 32.32 0.16 26.20
CA SER A 297 33.19 -0.42 27.19
C SER A 297 34.58 -0.16 26.63
N ASP A 298 35.27 0.81 27.23
CA ASP A 298 36.72 0.91 27.22
C ASP A 298 37.28 -0.46 27.62
N GLY A 299 37.40 -1.34 26.64
CA GLY A 299 38.15 -2.58 26.68
C GLY A 299 39.34 -2.38 25.77
N GLY A 300 40.25 -1.49 26.18
CA GLY A 300 41.57 -1.45 25.60
C GLY A 300 42.30 -2.78 25.83
N ILE A 301 43.37 -2.92 25.04
CA ILE A 301 44.50 -3.86 25.19
C ILE A 301 44.18 -5.26 24.62
N ALA A 302 44.90 -5.82 23.63
CA ALA A 302 46.11 -5.47 22.88
C ALA A 302 46.07 -6.16 21.51
#